data_AF-A0A3E4Q223-F1
#
_entry.id   AF-A0A3E4Q223-F1
#
_cell.length_a   1.000
_cell.length_b   1.000
_cell.length_c   1.000
_cell.angle_alpha   90.00
_cell.angle_beta   90.00
_cell.angle_gamma   90.00
#
_symmetry.space_group_name_H-M   'P 1'
#
loop_
_entity.id
_entity.type
_entity.pdbx_description
1 polymer ?
#
loop_
_entity_poly.entity_id
_entity_poly.type
_entity_poly.pdbx_seq_one_letter_code
_entity_poly.pdbx_strand_id
1 'polypeptide(L)'
;LPKGRTTCMDCGHSWVMNKHRETCTCPHCRAKLQVKETFQRKLQQKHYFTTLTACGEYQVLRMFLLVAEMEKGCKAGHYVLEIGQYWWNAQGRKTIVAVQRVLGRYVDTFSYCTPMAIRNDNEAYRYAAYSQIYPKFKASDTLRRNGFKDDFHNIPPTTLIPALLSDSRAETLIKSGRTDHLRYFLGKRRAFDEYWQSY
;
A
#
# COMPACT_ATOMS: atom_id res chain seq x y z
N LEU A 1 -26.35 34.23 -12.80
CA LEU A 1 -26.04 32.79 -12.74
C LEU A 1 -26.47 32.26 -11.37
N PRO A 2 -27.41 31.30 -11.26
CA PRO A 2 -27.87 30.87 -9.95
C PRO A 2 -26.70 30.22 -9.21
N LYS A 3 -26.45 30.72 -8.00
CA LYS A 3 -25.30 30.40 -7.14
C LYS A 3 -25.30 28.89 -6.88
N GLY A 4 -24.33 28.16 -7.45
CA GLY A 4 -24.17 26.73 -7.18
C GLY A 4 -24.07 26.48 -5.67
N ARG A 5 -24.88 25.56 -5.13
CA ARG A 5 -24.78 25.17 -3.71
C ARG A 5 -23.52 24.34 -3.51
N THR A 6 -22.70 24.77 -2.56
CA THR A 6 -21.53 24.03 -2.09
C THR A 6 -21.99 22.92 -1.16
N THR A 7 -21.38 21.74 -1.26
CA THR A 7 -21.67 20.61 -0.37
C THR A 7 -20.36 20.03 0.14
N CYS A 8 -20.27 19.81 1.45
CA CYS A 8 -19.14 19.12 2.06
C CYS A 8 -19.25 17.64 1.75
N MET A 9 -18.23 17.09 1.11
CA MET A 9 -18.19 15.67 0.75
C MET A 9 -17.87 14.74 1.92
N ASP A 10 -17.42 15.28 3.07
CA ASP A 10 -17.16 14.50 4.29
C ASP A 10 -18.44 14.29 5.13
N CYS A 11 -19.22 15.35 5.34
CA CYS A 11 -20.39 15.33 6.24
C CYS A 11 -21.73 15.55 5.55
N GLY A 12 -21.76 15.88 4.26
CA GLY A 12 -22.99 16.08 3.48
C GLY A 12 -23.64 17.46 3.66
N HIS A 13 -23.15 18.32 4.55
CA HIS A 13 -23.74 19.65 4.77
C HIS A 13 -23.67 20.52 3.51
N SER A 14 -24.76 21.21 3.16
CA SER A 14 -24.83 22.09 1.98
C SER A 14 -25.11 23.54 2.34
N TRP A 15 -24.31 24.47 1.79
CA TRP A 15 -24.44 25.91 2.00
C TRP A 15 -24.17 26.68 0.71
N VAL A 16 -24.37 28.00 0.73
CA VAL A 16 -24.02 28.90 -0.37
C VAL A 16 -22.70 29.57 -0.02
N MET A 17 -21.70 29.47 -0.89
CA MET A 17 -20.46 30.23 -0.74
C MET A 17 -20.63 31.64 -1.30
N ASN A 18 -20.14 32.63 -0.55
CA ASN A 18 -20.22 34.04 -0.94
C ASN A 18 -19.30 34.40 -2.11
N LYS A 19 -18.14 33.72 -2.23
CA LYS A 19 -17.16 33.87 -3.31
C LYS A 19 -16.53 32.51 -3.62
N HIS A 20 -16.13 32.30 -4.87
CA HIS A 20 -15.32 31.14 -5.25
C HIS A 20 -13.97 31.20 -4.51
N ARG A 21 -13.50 30.03 -4.05
CA ARG A 21 -12.22 29.84 -3.36
C ARG A 21 -11.73 28.43 -3.67
N GLU A 22 -10.42 28.23 -3.78
CA GLU A 22 -9.82 26.90 -3.99
C GLU A 22 -9.94 26.00 -2.77
N THR A 23 -9.96 26.59 -1.57
CA THR A 23 -10.12 25.88 -0.31
C THR A 23 -11.18 26.54 0.57
N CYS A 24 -11.84 25.74 1.39
CA CYS A 24 -12.77 26.24 2.40
C CYS A 24 -12.73 25.36 3.66
N THR A 25 -13.34 25.86 4.73
CA THR A 25 -13.60 25.08 5.94
C THR A 25 -15.10 24.81 6.02
N CYS A 26 -15.50 23.55 6.20
CA CYS A 26 -16.90 23.22 6.34
C CYS A 26 -17.49 23.90 7.59
N PRO A 27 -18.61 24.65 7.48
CA PRO A 27 -19.20 25.31 8.64
C PRO A 27 -19.78 24.32 9.66
N HIS A 28 -20.06 23.08 9.26
CA HIS A 28 -20.64 22.05 10.11
C HIS A 28 -19.57 21.17 10.78
N CYS A 29 -18.75 20.45 10.00
CA CYS A 29 -17.75 19.52 10.55
C CYS A 29 -16.36 20.13 10.75
N ARG A 30 -16.14 21.40 10.34
CA ARG A 30 -14.85 22.10 10.42
C ARG A 30 -13.69 21.47 9.62
N ALA A 31 -13.98 20.47 8.78
CA ALA A 31 -12.99 19.90 7.87
C ALA A 31 -12.47 20.97 6.90
N LYS A 32 -11.15 20.95 6.64
CA LYS A 32 -10.52 21.76 5.59
C LYS A 32 -10.65 21.02 4.26
N LEU A 33 -11.29 21.64 3.29
CA LEU A 33 -11.69 21.02 2.04
C LEU A 33 -11.08 21.77 0.84
N GLN A 34 -10.74 21.02 -0.19
CA GLN A 34 -10.52 21.56 -1.53
C GLN A 34 -11.88 21.70 -2.22
N VAL A 35 -12.13 22.87 -2.80
CA VAL A 35 -13.35 23.17 -3.55
C VAL A 35 -13.13 22.79 -4.99
N LYS A 36 -14.06 22.00 -5.54
CA LYS A 36 -14.07 21.62 -6.96
C LYS A 36 -15.45 21.86 -7.53
N GLU A 37 -15.53 22.59 -8.64
CA GLU A 37 -16.75 22.70 -9.41
C GLU A 37 -16.96 21.43 -10.23
N THR A 38 -18.10 20.78 -10.04
CA THR A 38 -18.42 19.51 -10.71
C THR A 38 -19.92 19.28 -10.74
N PHE A 39 -20.39 18.56 -11.76
CA PHE A 39 -21.75 18.03 -11.82
C PHE A 39 -21.87 16.64 -11.15
N GLN A 40 -20.75 16.04 -10.76
CA GLN A 40 -20.73 14.72 -10.12
C GLN A 40 -21.41 14.78 -8.75
N ARG A 41 -22.35 13.86 -8.53
CA ARG A 41 -23.04 13.68 -7.24
C ARG A 41 -22.35 12.66 -6.34
N LYS A 42 -21.61 11.73 -6.94
CA LYS A 42 -20.86 10.68 -6.27
C LYS A 42 -19.39 10.82 -6.64
N LEU A 43 -18.54 10.77 -5.64
CA LEU A 43 -17.09 10.80 -5.78
C LEU A 43 -16.52 9.64 -4.99
N GLN A 44 -15.50 9.01 -5.53
CA GLN A 44 -14.78 7.94 -4.87
C GLN A 44 -13.30 8.28 -4.83
N GLN A 45 -12.69 8.15 -3.67
CA GLN A 45 -11.24 8.21 -3.51
C GLN A 45 -10.75 6.84 -3.06
N LYS A 46 -9.64 6.43 -3.66
CA LYS A 46 -9.04 5.12 -3.43
C LYS A 46 -7.58 5.28 -3.08
N HIS A 47 -7.13 4.54 -2.09
CA HIS A 47 -5.72 4.52 -1.70
C HIS A 47 -5.31 3.10 -1.32
N TYR A 48 -4.19 2.65 -1.86
CA TYR A 48 -3.61 1.38 -1.45
C TYR A 48 -2.70 1.59 -0.25
N PHE A 49 -2.66 0.61 0.64
CA PHE A 49 -1.67 0.52 1.70
C PHE A 49 -1.39 -0.94 2.01
N THR A 50 -0.29 -1.19 2.70
CA THR A 50 0.11 -2.53 3.11
C THR A 50 0.27 -2.62 4.62
N THR A 51 0.22 -3.83 5.17
CA THR A 51 0.69 -4.07 6.54
C THR A 51 1.45 -5.39 6.60
N LEU A 52 2.46 -5.43 7.45
CA LEU A 52 3.27 -6.62 7.66
C LEU A 52 2.71 -7.41 8.85
N THR A 53 2.56 -8.72 8.69
CA THR A 53 2.09 -9.63 9.73
C THR A 53 2.90 -10.92 9.69
N ALA A 54 2.91 -11.69 10.77
CA ALA A 54 3.53 -13.01 10.79
C ALA A 54 2.50 -14.07 11.20
N CYS A 55 2.50 -15.20 10.51
CA CYS A 55 1.60 -16.32 10.76
C CYS A 55 2.42 -17.61 10.80
N GLY A 56 2.57 -18.21 11.99
CA GLY A 56 3.51 -19.32 12.20
C GLY A 56 4.92 -18.94 11.73
N GLU A 57 5.51 -19.76 10.87
CA GLU A 57 6.83 -19.54 10.29
C GLU A 57 6.85 -18.60 9.08
N TYR A 58 5.68 -18.09 8.66
CA TYR A 58 5.55 -17.27 7.47
C TYR A 58 5.57 -15.79 7.79
N GLN A 59 6.35 -15.05 7.01
CA GLN A 59 6.22 -13.61 6.90
C GLN A 59 5.14 -13.29 5.87
N VAL A 60 4.20 -12.41 6.21
CA VAL A 60 3.05 -12.06 5.36
C VAL A 60 2.97 -10.55 5.15
N LEU A 61 3.00 -10.09 3.90
CA LEU A 61 2.67 -8.71 3.53
C LEU A 61 1.24 -8.69 2.99
N ARG A 62 0.34 -8.05 3.72
CA ARG A 62 -1.07 -7.93 3.36
C ARG A 62 -1.29 -6.60 2.64
N MET A 63 -2.08 -6.62 1.58
CA MET A 63 -2.36 -5.48 0.70
C MET A 63 -3.83 -5.09 0.81
N PHE A 64 -4.08 -3.82 1.03
CA PHE A 64 -5.42 -3.29 1.25
C PHE A 64 -5.72 -2.13 0.31
N LEU A 65 -7.00 -2.00 -0.04
CA LEU A 65 -7.58 -0.86 -0.73
C LEU A 65 -8.52 -0.13 0.24
N LEU A 66 -8.13 1.08 0.65
CA LEU A 66 -9.00 2.00 1.36
C LEU A 66 -9.86 2.76 0.34
N VAL A 67 -11.16 2.78 0.58
CA VAL A 67 -12.12 3.51 -0.26
C VAL A 67 -12.88 4.49 0.61
N ALA A 68 -12.91 5.75 0.17
CA ALA A 68 -13.82 6.77 0.67
C ALA A 68 -14.89 7.03 -0.39
N GLU A 69 -16.14 6.71 -0.05
CA GLU A 69 -17.30 6.96 -0.87
C GLU A 69 -18.03 8.19 -0.39
N MET A 70 -18.14 9.17 -1.26
CA MET A 70 -18.71 10.47 -0.94
C MET A 70 -19.89 10.72 -1.86
N GLU A 71 -21.06 10.92 -1.27
CA GLU A 71 -22.29 11.26 -1.98
C GLU A 71 -22.81 12.62 -1.51
N LYS A 72 -23.21 13.44 -2.47
CA LYS A 72 -23.75 14.78 -2.20
C LYS A 72 -24.95 14.68 -1.25
N GLY A 73 -24.83 15.32 -0.08
CA GLY A 73 -25.88 15.34 0.94
C GLY A 73 -25.74 14.24 1.99
N CYS A 74 -24.79 13.33 1.83
CA CYS A 74 -24.55 12.21 2.75
C CYS A 74 -23.21 12.36 3.46
N LYS A 75 -23.10 11.77 4.66
CA LYS A 75 -21.81 11.59 5.32
C LYS A 75 -20.98 10.57 4.54
N ALA A 76 -19.68 10.82 4.39
CA ALA A 76 -18.79 9.93 3.68
C ALA A 76 -18.72 8.54 4.34
N GLY A 77 -18.86 7.51 3.52
CA GLY A 77 -18.62 6.12 3.89
C GLY A 77 -17.15 5.76 3.68
N HIS A 78 -16.60 4.97 4.58
CA HIS A 78 -15.22 4.49 4.48
C HIS A 78 -15.20 2.98 4.72
N TYR A 79 -14.48 2.27 3.87
CA TYR A 79 -14.26 0.84 4.07
C TYR A 79 -12.90 0.44 3.51
N VAL A 80 -12.43 -0.71 3.98
CA VAL A 80 -11.13 -1.28 3.62
C VAL A 80 -11.37 -2.68 3.07
N LEU A 81 -10.80 -2.95 1.90
CA LEU A 81 -10.82 -4.28 1.28
C LEU A 81 -9.41 -4.86 1.31
N GLU A 82 -9.27 -6.09 1.80
CA GLU A 82 -8.03 -6.84 1.61
C GLU A 82 -8.03 -7.44 0.20
N ILE A 83 -7.07 -7.02 -0.63
CA ILE A 83 -7.01 -7.45 -2.04
C ILE A 83 -6.05 -8.62 -2.25
N GLY A 84 -5.09 -8.82 -1.35
CA GLY A 84 -4.20 -9.97 -1.41
C GLY A 84 -3.04 -9.91 -0.42
N GLN A 85 -2.26 -10.98 -0.44
CA GLN A 85 -1.22 -11.24 0.54
C GLN A 85 -0.03 -11.91 -0.15
N TYR A 86 1.16 -11.37 0.04
CA TYR A 86 2.39 -12.11 -0.25
C TYR A 86 2.83 -12.87 1.00
N TRP A 87 3.14 -14.14 0.81
CA TRP A 87 3.61 -15.05 1.85
C TRP A 87 5.02 -15.48 1.53
N TRP A 88 5.93 -15.33 2.48
CA TRP A 88 7.29 -15.86 2.42
C TRP A 88 7.52 -16.89 3.51
N ASN A 89 8.09 -18.03 3.14
CA ASN A 89 8.60 -18.99 4.11
C ASN A 89 10.01 -18.62 4.60
N ALA A 90 10.56 -19.39 5.54
CA ALA A 90 11.89 -19.14 6.10
C ALA A 90 13.04 -19.13 5.08
N GLN A 91 12.86 -19.76 3.91
CA GLN A 91 13.84 -19.77 2.80
C GLN A 91 13.60 -18.64 1.78
N GLY A 92 12.69 -17.71 2.06
CA GLY A 92 12.37 -16.60 1.15
C GLY A 92 11.56 -16.99 -0.09
N ARG A 93 11.04 -18.23 -0.17
CA ARG A 93 10.14 -18.63 -1.27
C ARG A 93 8.79 -17.94 -1.10
N LYS A 94 8.31 -17.35 -2.19
CA LYS A 94 7.10 -16.54 -2.23
C LYS A 94 5.90 -17.29 -2.81
N THR A 95 4.74 -17.14 -2.20
CA THR A 95 3.43 -17.39 -2.83
C THR A 95 2.52 -16.19 -2.65
N ILE A 96 1.45 -16.09 -3.45
CA ILE A 96 0.46 -15.02 -3.36
C ILE A 96 -0.93 -15.61 -3.19
N VAL A 97 -1.65 -15.10 -2.19
CA VAL A 97 -3.08 -15.39 -1.95
C VAL A 97 -3.84 -14.09 -2.18
N ALA A 98 -4.66 -14.02 -3.23
CA ALA A 98 -5.28 -12.76 -3.64
C ALA A 98 -6.65 -12.91 -4.28
N VAL A 99 -7.42 -11.82 -4.25
CA VAL A 99 -8.66 -11.67 -5.01
C VAL A 99 -8.34 -11.68 -6.49
N GLN A 100 -9.15 -12.38 -7.30
CA GLN A 100 -8.94 -12.50 -8.73
C GLN A 100 -8.88 -11.12 -9.41
N ARG A 101 -7.73 -10.79 -10.03
CA ARG A 101 -7.64 -9.70 -11.00
C ARG A 101 -8.41 -10.08 -12.27
N VAL A 102 -9.26 -9.17 -12.74
CA VAL A 102 -10.05 -9.32 -13.98
C VAL A 102 -9.34 -8.59 -15.13
N LEU A 103 -9.74 -8.71 -16.40
CA LEU A 103 -9.20 -7.83 -17.44
C LEU A 103 -9.76 -6.41 -17.26
N GLY A 104 -8.91 -5.37 -17.30
CA GLY A 104 -9.38 -3.99 -17.19
C GLY A 104 -8.26 -2.96 -17.23
N ARG A 105 -8.61 -1.73 -17.63
CA ARG A 105 -7.68 -0.60 -17.80
C ARG A 105 -7.03 -0.13 -16.50
N TYR A 106 -7.75 -0.22 -15.38
CA TYR A 106 -7.30 0.28 -14.09
C TYR A 106 -6.73 -0.83 -13.21
N VAL A 107 -5.76 -0.48 -12.36
CA VAL A 107 -5.10 -1.43 -11.46
C VAL A 107 -6.08 -2.10 -10.49
N ASP A 108 -7.12 -1.36 -10.07
CA ASP A 108 -8.12 -1.73 -9.06
C ASP A 108 -9.31 -2.55 -9.59
N THR A 109 -9.17 -3.15 -10.77
CA THR A 109 -10.24 -3.97 -11.37
C THR A 109 -10.15 -5.42 -10.90
N PHE A 110 -10.68 -5.69 -9.71
CA PHE A 110 -10.71 -7.01 -9.06
C PHE A 110 -12.14 -7.58 -8.99
N SER A 111 -12.25 -8.91 -8.95
CA SER A 111 -13.52 -9.60 -8.72
C SER A 111 -13.79 -9.70 -7.22
N TYR A 112 -14.28 -8.61 -6.63
CA TYR A 112 -14.45 -8.48 -5.17
C TYR A 112 -15.42 -9.50 -4.54
N CYS A 113 -16.28 -10.14 -5.34
CA CYS A 113 -17.18 -11.20 -4.88
C CYS A 113 -16.54 -12.60 -4.92
N THR A 114 -15.30 -12.73 -5.41
CA THR A 114 -14.58 -14.02 -5.46
C THR A 114 -13.68 -14.15 -4.24
N PRO A 115 -13.66 -15.31 -3.55
CA PRO A 115 -12.74 -15.52 -2.45
C PRO A 115 -11.27 -15.42 -2.89
N MET A 116 -10.39 -15.06 -1.96
CA MET A 116 -8.95 -15.12 -2.20
C MET A 116 -8.52 -16.58 -2.42
N ALA A 117 -7.63 -16.78 -3.37
CA ALA A 117 -7.02 -18.09 -3.65
C ALA A 117 -5.54 -17.91 -4.00
N ILE A 118 -4.79 -19.01 -4.10
CA ILE A 118 -3.43 -18.97 -4.63
C ILE A 118 -3.50 -18.51 -6.09
N ARG A 119 -2.77 -17.44 -6.43
CA ARG A 119 -2.77 -16.85 -7.78
C ARG A 119 -1.35 -16.80 -8.35
N ASN A 120 -1.27 -16.55 -9.65
CA ASN A 120 -0.03 -16.09 -10.25
C ASN A 120 0.18 -14.61 -9.94
N ASP A 121 1.44 -14.24 -9.73
CA ASP A 121 1.83 -12.86 -9.50
C ASP A 121 1.60 -12.00 -10.75
N ASN A 122 1.23 -10.72 -10.58
CA ASN A 122 0.98 -9.80 -11.69
C ASN A 122 1.30 -8.34 -11.29
N GLU A 123 1.24 -7.45 -12.27
CA GLU A 123 1.56 -6.04 -12.07
C GLU A 123 0.65 -5.34 -11.05
N ALA A 124 -0.64 -5.70 -10.98
CA ALA A 124 -1.58 -5.07 -10.06
C ALA A 124 -1.27 -5.40 -8.60
N TYR A 125 -0.96 -6.66 -8.31
CA TYR A 125 -0.53 -7.08 -6.97
C TYR A 125 0.81 -6.44 -6.59
N ARG A 126 1.74 -6.39 -7.54
CA ARG A 126 3.02 -5.70 -7.33
C ARG A 126 2.79 -4.24 -6.98
N TYR A 127 2.03 -3.51 -7.80
CA TYR A 127 1.68 -2.11 -7.56
C TYR A 127 1.10 -1.89 -6.15
N ALA A 128 0.14 -2.71 -5.74
CA ALA A 128 -0.43 -2.64 -4.40
C ALA A 128 0.63 -2.89 -3.31
N ALA A 129 1.54 -3.83 -3.50
CA ALA A 129 2.59 -4.12 -2.53
C ALA A 129 3.69 -3.06 -2.40
N TYR A 130 3.85 -2.18 -3.41
CA TYR A 130 4.73 -1.00 -3.30
C TYR A 130 4.11 0.15 -2.50
N SER A 131 2.85 0.02 -2.10
CA SER A 131 2.15 1.08 -1.38
C SER A 131 2.64 1.23 0.06
N GLN A 132 2.33 2.39 0.66
CA GLN A 132 2.77 2.74 2.01
C GLN A 132 2.46 1.65 3.03
N ILE A 133 3.41 1.38 3.92
CA ILE A 133 3.23 0.40 4.99
C ILE A 133 2.60 1.06 6.22
N TYR A 134 1.55 0.43 6.75
CA TYR A 134 0.92 0.84 8.00
C TYR A 134 1.90 0.63 9.16
N PRO A 135 2.21 1.64 9.98
CA PRO A 135 3.34 1.61 10.92
C PRO A 135 3.18 0.63 12.08
N LYS A 136 1.96 0.15 12.36
CA LYS A 136 1.73 -0.91 13.35
C LYS A 136 1.69 -2.24 12.63
N PHE A 137 2.78 -2.97 12.71
CA PHE A 137 2.94 -4.23 11.98
C PHE A 137 3.78 -5.23 12.79
N LYS A 138 3.80 -6.49 12.33
CA LYS A 138 4.57 -7.57 12.95
C LYS A 138 5.51 -8.22 11.93
N ALA A 139 6.80 -8.21 12.24
CA ALA A 139 7.79 -9.04 11.56
C ALA A 139 7.92 -10.40 12.26
N SER A 140 8.27 -11.44 11.51
CA SER A 140 8.58 -12.76 12.06
C SER A 140 9.93 -12.75 12.79
N ASP A 141 10.09 -13.66 13.73
CA ASP A 141 11.35 -13.78 14.50
C ASP A 141 12.54 -14.08 13.60
N THR A 142 12.35 -14.88 12.54
CA THR A 142 13.38 -15.13 11.52
C THR A 142 13.79 -13.84 10.80
N LEU A 143 12.83 -13.01 10.40
CA LEU A 143 13.13 -11.75 9.71
C LEU A 143 13.88 -10.78 10.65
N ARG A 144 13.49 -10.74 11.94
CA ARG A 144 14.19 -9.97 12.98
C ARG A 144 15.61 -10.47 13.22
N ARG A 145 15.78 -11.79 13.37
CA ARG A 145 17.09 -12.45 13.53
C ARG A 145 18.03 -12.08 12.39
N ASN A 146 17.50 -11.96 11.17
CA ASN A 146 18.26 -11.63 9.97
C ASN A 146 18.50 -10.11 9.80
N GLY A 147 18.22 -9.31 10.83
CA GLY A 147 18.65 -7.90 10.92
C GLY A 147 17.58 -6.86 10.59
N PHE A 148 16.32 -7.25 10.37
CA PHE A 148 15.25 -6.29 10.09
C PHE A 148 14.83 -5.49 11.35
N LYS A 149 14.97 -4.16 11.29
CA LYS A 149 14.72 -3.21 12.39
C LYS A 149 13.60 -2.21 12.08
N ASP A 150 12.50 -2.70 11.51
CA ASP A 150 11.30 -1.90 11.17
C ASP A 150 11.48 -0.78 10.13
N ASP A 151 12.65 -0.72 9.48
CA ASP A 151 12.91 0.16 8.36
C ASP A 151 13.16 -0.67 7.10
N PHE A 152 12.56 -0.23 6.00
CA PHE A 152 12.70 -0.83 4.68
C PHE A 152 13.79 -0.16 3.85
N HIS A 153 14.38 0.96 4.32
CA HIS A 153 15.51 1.65 3.70
C HIS A 153 15.27 2.03 2.23
N ASN A 154 14.05 2.44 1.89
CA ASN A 154 13.60 2.70 0.51
C ASN A 154 13.76 1.49 -0.44
N ILE A 155 13.83 0.28 0.11
CA ILE A 155 13.81 -0.98 -0.64
C ILE A 155 12.39 -1.54 -0.57
N PRO A 156 11.79 -1.94 -1.70
CA PRO A 156 10.47 -2.55 -1.72
C PRO A 156 10.38 -3.77 -0.78
N PRO A 157 9.31 -3.93 0.01
CA PRO A 157 9.14 -5.10 0.88
C PRO A 157 9.26 -6.43 0.13
N THR A 158 8.73 -6.47 -1.10
CA THR A 158 8.76 -7.63 -1.99
C THR A 158 10.16 -8.01 -2.48
N THR A 159 11.14 -7.13 -2.32
CA THR A 159 12.55 -7.37 -2.64
C THR A 159 13.36 -7.59 -1.36
N LEU A 160 13.16 -6.76 -0.34
CA LEU A 160 13.94 -6.81 0.90
C LEU A 160 13.67 -8.08 1.71
N ILE A 161 12.39 -8.41 1.93
CA ILE A 161 11.99 -9.54 2.77
C ILE A 161 12.58 -10.87 2.25
N PRO A 162 12.36 -11.27 0.98
CA PRO A 162 12.92 -12.53 0.50
C PRO A 162 14.44 -12.52 0.54
N ALA A 163 15.11 -11.39 0.24
CA ALA A 163 16.56 -11.31 0.30
C ALA A 163 17.10 -11.56 1.71
N LEU A 164 16.51 -10.93 2.73
CA LEU A 164 16.89 -11.18 4.13
C LEU A 164 16.60 -12.61 4.57
N LEU A 165 15.60 -13.28 4.00
CA LEU A 165 15.26 -14.66 4.34
C LEU A 165 16.13 -15.70 3.61
N SER A 166 16.65 -15.39 2.42
CA SER A 166 17.35 -16.37 1.57
C SER A 166 18.84 -16.15 1.38
N ASP A 167 19.37 -14.94 1.63
CA ASP A 167 20.75 -14.57 1.32
C ASP A 167 21.48 -14.01 2.54
N SER A 168 22.46 -14.75 3.06
CA SER A 168 23.26 -14.35 4.23
C SER A 168 24.06 -13.07 3.99
N ARG A 169 24.37 -12.73 2.74
CA ARG A 169 25.07 -11.49 2.39
C ARG A 169 24.18 -10.27 2.62
N ALA A 170 22.88 -10.39 2.33
CA ALA A 170 21.91 -9.34 2.62
C ALA A 170 21.78 -9.09 4.14
N GLU A 171 21.79 -10.15 4.93
CA GLU A 171 21.85 -10.09 6.39
C GLU A 171 23.13 -9.39 6.88
N THR A 172 24.30 -9.73 6.33
CA THR A 172 25.56 -9.07 6.68
C THR A 172 25.54 -7.56 6.37
N LEU A 173 25.04 -7.17 5.19
CA LEU A 173 24.95 -5.76 4.80
C LEU A 173 23.98 -4.97 5.67
N ILE A 174 22.80 -5.52 5.98
CA ILE A 174 21.83 -4.81 6.81
C ILE A 174 22.32 -4.67 8.26
N LYS A 175 22.93 -5.73 8.82
CA LYS A 175 23.45 -5.71 10.20
C LYS A 175 24.65 -4.78 10.37
N SER A 176 25.47 -4.64 9.33
CA SER A 176 26.58 -3.68 9.29
C SER A 176 26.15 -2.24 8.96
N GLY A 177 24.86 -1.98 8.75
CA GLY A 177 24.34 -0.66 8.42
C GLY A 177 24.63 -0.19 7.00
N ARG A 178 25.16 -1.05 6.12
CA ARG A 178 25.50 -0.73 4.72
C ARG A 178 24.26 -0.84 3.80
N THR A 179 23.20 -0.11 4.14
CA THR A 179 21.88 -0.19 3.49
C THR A 179 21.89 0.31 2.04
N ASP A 180 22.75 1.27 1.70
CA ASP A 180 22.93 1.74 0.32
C ASP A 180 23.52 0.66 -0.59
N HIS A 181 24.50 -0.09 -0.08
CA HIS A 181 25.12 -1.18 -0.82
C HIS A 181 24.12 -2.34 -0.97
N LEU A 182 23.35 -2.65 0.08
CA LEU A 182 22.25 -3.61 -0.01
C LEU A 182 21.26 -3.21 -1.12
N ARG A 183 20.80 -1.97 -1.13
CA ARG A 183 19.87 -1.45 -2.15
C ARG A 183 20.46 -1.55 -3.55
N TYR A 184 21.74 -1.20 -3.74
CA TYR A 184 22.44 -1.32 -5.01
C TYR A 184 22.49 -2.77 -5.50
N PHE A 185 22.92 -3.70 -4.66
CA PHE A 185 23.09 -5.10 -5.03
C PHE A 185 21.77 -5.83 -5.28
N LEU A 186 20.71 -5.49 -4.55
CA LEU A 186 19.37 -6.01 -4.82
C LEU A 186 18.83 -5.58 -6.18
N GLY A 187 19.24 -4.40 -6.67
CA GLY A 187 18.96 -3.94 -8.03
C GLY A 187 19.87 -4.56 -9.10
N LYS A 188 21.05 -5.07 -8.72
CA LYS A 188 22.08 -5.61 -9.63
C LYS A 188 22.69 -6.90 -9.09
N ARG A 189 21.93 -8.00 -9.15
CA ARG A 189 22.35 -9.30 -8.59
C ARG A 189 23.70 -9.81 -9.10
N ARG A 190 24.01 -9.64 -10.39
CA ARG A 190 25.32 -10.06 -10.96
C ARG A 190 26.50 -9.35 -10.30
N ALA A 191 26.36 -8.04 -10.08
CA ALA A 191 27.37 -7.25 -9.38
C ALA A 191 27.53 -7.71 -7.92
N PHE A 192 26.46 -8.23 -7.31
CA PHE A 192 26.55 -8.78 -5.96
C PHE A 192 27.52 -9.98 -5.91
N ASP A 193 27.43 -10.88 -6.87
CA ASP A 193 28.30 -12.07 -6.92
C ASP A 193 29.76 -11.69 -7.25
N GLU A 194 29.97 -10.74 -8.16
CA GLU A 194 31.29 -10.29 -8.60
C GLU A 194 32.06 -9.51 -7.51
N TYR A 195 31.39 -8.60 -6.80
CA TYR A 195 32.08 -7.69 -5.87
C TYR A 195 32.05 -8.16 -4.40
N TRP A 196 31.35 -9.25 -4.08
CA TRP A 196 31.24 -9.72 -2.69
C TRP A 196 32.58 -10.18 -2.10
N GLN A 197 33.50 -10.69 -2.92
CA GLN A 197 34.82 -11.12 -2.44
C GLN A 197 35.68 -9.97 -1.91
N SER A 198 35.34 -8.73 -2.26
CA SER A 198 36.08 -7.52 -1.85
C SER A 198 35.57 -6.90 -0.54
N TYR A 199 34.73 -7.62 0.20
CA TYR A 199 33.90 -7.10 1.30
C TYR A 199 34.26 -7.72 2.65
#